data_AF-A0A6J5AMF6-F1
#
_entry.id   AF-A0A6J5AMF6-F1
#
_cell.length_a   1.000
_cell.length_b   1.000
_cell.length_c   1.000
_cell.angle_alpha   90.00
_cell.angle_beta   90.00
_cell.angle_gamma   90.00
#
_symmetry.space_group_name_H-M   'P 1'
#
loop_
_entity.id
_entity.type
_entity.pdbx_description
1 polymer ?
#
loop_
_entity_poly.entity_id
_entity_poly.type
_entity_poly.pdbx_seq_one_letter_code
_entity_poly.pdbx_strand_id
1 'polypeptide(L)' 'MLSVPHFLFMISALASTDLVAMVPARLVRNNAALCVVEPPVEVPGYEMAMLWHERSHRDPAHQWLRAHVADSV' A
#
# COMPACT_ATOMS: atom_id res chain seq x y z
N MET A 1 -18.88 5.02 -13.14
CA MET A 1 -17.76 4.10 -12.82
C MET A 1 -16.46 4.80 -13.19
N LEU A 2 -15.50 4.87 -12.26
CA LEU A 2 -14.18 5.43 -12.46
C LEU A 2 -13.16 4.29 -12.45
N SER A 3 -12.24 4.25 -13.41
CA SER A 3 -11.12 3.30 -13.46
C SER A 3 -9.83 4.06 -13.66
N VAL A 4 -8.86 3.81 -12.79
CA VAL A 4 -7.59 4.56 -12.73
C VAL A 4 -6.43 3.60 -12.48
N PRO A 5 -5.24 3.84 -13.04
CA PRO A 5 -4.13 2.90 -12.96
C PRO A 5 -3.33 2.99 -11.64
N HIS A 6 -3.54 4.02 -10.82
CA HIS A 6 -2.74 4.27 -9.62
C HIS A 6 -3.54 4.92 -8.47
N PHE A 7 -3.13 4.61 -7.24
CA PHE A 7 -3.82 5.04 -6.01
C PHE A 7 -3.76 6.55 -5.71
N LEU A 8 -2.74 7.28 -6.18
CA LEU A 8 -2.57 8.70 -5.87
C LEU A 8 -3.77 9.55 -6.34
N PHE A 9 -4.22 9.34 -7.57
CA PHE A 9 -5.39 10.03 -8.10
C PHE A 9 -6.69 9.55 -7.43
N MET A 10 -6.79 8.26 -7.12
CA MET A 10 -7.96 7.70 -6.44
C MET A 10 -8.22 8.38 -5.10
N ILE A 11 -7.20 8.68 -4.29
CA ILE A 11 -7.36 9.37 -3.00
C ILE A 11 -8.00 10.76 -3.20
N SER A 12 -7.54 11.52 -4.20
CA SER A 12 -8.12 12.84 -4.52
C SER A 12 -9.56 12.74 -5.00
N ALA A 13 -9.87 11.74 -5.83
CA ALA A 13 -11.24 11.48 -6.29
C ALA A 13 -12.17 11.12 -5.13
N LEU A 14 -11.74 10.24 -4.21
CA LEU A 14 -12.53 9.88 -3.02
C LEU A 14 -12.79 11.08 -2.10
N ALA A 15 -11.84 11.99 -1.96
CA ALA A 15 -11.99 13.18 -1.10
C ALA A 15 -12.91 14.27 -1.69
N SER A 16 -13.20 14.22 -3.00
CA SER A 16 -13.93 15.27 -3.73
C SER A 16 -15.26 14.80 -4.34
N THR A 17 -15.64 13.54 -4.14
CA THR A 17 -16.83 12.93 -4.74
C THR A 17 -17.50 11.96 -3.76
N ASP A 18 -18.73 11.56 -4.05
CA ASP A 18 -19.47 10.55 -3.26
C ASP A 18 -19.10 9.10 -3.62
N LEU A 19 -17.88 8.87 -4.10
CA LEU A 19 -17.39 7.55 -4.48
C LEU A 19 -16.87 6.77 -3.25
N VAL A 20 -16.97 5.44 -3.32
CA VAL A 20 -16.37 4.51 -2.36
C VAL A 20 -15.42 3.55 -3.08
N ALA A 21 -14.35 3.13 -2.42
CA ALA A 21 -13.38 2.18 -2.97
C ALA A 21 -12.82 1.24 -1.90
N MET A 22 -12.44 0.03 -2.33
CA MET A 22 -11.67 -0.94 -1.54
C MET A 22 -10.19 -0.73 -1.83
N VAL A 23 -9.40 -0.47 -0.79
CA VAL A 23 -7.99 -0.05 -0.92
C VAL A 23 -7.13 -0.66 0.19
N PRO A 24 -5.82 -0.87 -0.02
CA PRO A 24 -4.92 -1.22 1.07
C PRO A 24 -4.94 -0.18 2.19
N ALA A 25 -5.28 -0.60 3.42
CA ALA A 25 -5.48 0.30 4.55
C ALA A 25 -4.29 1.26 4.78
N ARG A 26 -3.06 0.81 4.55
CA ARG A 26 -1.83 1.63 4.70
C ARG A 26 -1.84 2.93 3.88
N LEU A 27 -2.55 2.98 2.75
CA LEU A 27 -2.61 4.16 1.88
C LEU A 27 -3.52 5.27 2.40
N VAL A 28 -4.48 4.92 3.26
CA VAL A 28 -5.51 5.85 3.77
C VAL A 28 -5.44 6.04 5.28
N ARG A 29 -4.60 5.26 5.98
CA ARG A 29 -4.30 5.46 7.41
C ARG A 29 -3.92 6.92 7.64
N ASN A 30 -4.58 7.55 8.61
CA ASN A 30 -4.37 8.95 9.02
C ASN A 30 -4.77 10.01 7.99
N ASN A 31 -5.54 9.68 6.95
CA ASN A 31 -6.11 10.69 6.06
C ASN A 31 -7.42 11.25 6.64
N ALA A 32 -7.37 12.44 7.23
CA ALA A 32 -8.52 13.08 7.87
C ALA A 32 -9.67 13.44 6.91
N ALA A 33 -9.43 13.44 5.59
CA ALA A 33 -10.47 13.73 4.60
C ALA A 33 -11.30 12.48 4.20
N LEU A 34 -10.92 11.29 4.68
CA LEU A 34 -11.56 10.03 4.30
C LEU A 34 -12.16 9.33 5.52
N CYS A 35 -13.32 8.71 5.33
CA CYS A 35 -13.90 7.77 6.29
C CYS A 35 -13.48 6.35 5.91
N VAL A 36 -12.90 5.61 6.87
CA VAL A 36 -12.55 4.20 6.69
C VAL A 36 -13.54 3.36 7.49
N VAL A 37 -14.13 2.37 6.84
CA VAL A 37 -15.11 1.45 7.43
C VAL A 37 -14.68 0.00 7.20
N GLU A 38 -15.20 -0.91 8.02
CA GLU A 38 -15.00 -2.35 7.79
C GLU A 38 -15.62 -2.78 6.46
N PRO A 39 -14.93 -3.63 5.68
CA PRO A 39 -15.46 -4.13 4.42
C PRO A 39 -16.69 -5.02 4.68
N PRO A 40 -17.71 -4.98 3.80
CA PRO A 40 -18.92 -5.79 3.96
C PRO A 40 -18.72 -7.27 3.65
N VAL A 41 -17.50 -7.66 3.29
CA VAL A 41 -17.11 -9.02 2.90
C VAL A 41 -15.77 -9.36 3.55
N GLU A 42 -15.54 -10.64 3.80
CA GLU A 42 -14.23 -11.09 4.24
C GLU A 42 -13.19 -10.85 3.14
N VAL A 43 -12.10 -10.18 3.51
CA VAL A 43 -11.00 -9.87 2.60
C VAL A 43 -9.76 -10.61 3.11
N PRO A 44 -9.29 -11.64 2.39
CA PRO A 44 -8.02 -12.27 2.72
C PRO A 44 -6.90 -11.23 2.70
N GLY A 45 -6.00 -11.30 3.69
CA GLY A 45 -4.80 -10.49 3.70
C GLY A 45 -3.87 -10.83 2.53
N TYR A 46 -2.81 -10.03 2.38
CA TYR A 46 -1.74 -10.27 1.42
C TYR A 46 -0.38 -10.15 2.09
N GLU A 47 0.60 -10.85 1.53
CA GLU A 47 1.99 -10.78 1.99
C GLU A 47 2.76 -9.73 1.19
N MET A 48 3.57 -8.93 1.88
CA MET A 48 4.57 -8.07 1.24
C MET A 48 5.90 -8.81 1.20
N ALA A 49 6.45 -8.99 0.00
CA ALA A 49 7.74 -9.62 -0.22
C ALA A 49 8.74 -8.63 -0.80
N MET A 50 9.99 -8.73 -0.37
CA MET A 50 11.13 -8.10 -1.02
C MET A 50 11.81 -9.12 -1.93
N LEU A 51 12.06 -8.72 -3.17
CA LEU A 51 12.69 -9.57 -4.19
C LEU A 51 14.02 -8.95 -4.62
N TRP A 52 15.05 -9.78 -4.77
CA TRP A 52 16.36 -9.37 -5.26
C TRP A 52 17.00 -10.50 -6.06
N HIS A 53 17.96 -10.13 -6.89
CA HIS A 53 18.73 -11.10 -7.66
C HIS A 53 19.86 -11.71 -6.80
N GLU A 54 20.18 -12.99 -7.03
CA GLU A 54 21.21 -13.74 -6.28
C GLU A 54 22.56 -13.00 -6.24
N ARG A 55 22.97 -12.39 -7.36
CA ARG A 55 24.17 -11.54 -7.47
C ARG A 55 24.31 -10.46 -6.39
N SER A 56 23.19 -9.96 -5.87
CA SER A 56 23.14 -8.90 -4.85
C SER A 56 22.81 -9.46 -3.46
N HIS A 57 22.73 -10.78 -3.31
CA HIS A 57 22.37 -11.41 -2.03
C HIS A 57 23.43 -11.13 -0.95
N ARG A 58 24.72 -11.18 -1.32
CA ARG A 58 25.87 -11.00 -0.42
C ARG A 58 26.46 -9.59 -0.45
N ASP A 59 25.86 -8.67 -1.19
CA ASP A 59 26.30 -7.27 -1.22
C ASP A 59 25.96 -6.57 0.12
N PRO A 60 26.95 -6.02 0.86
CA PRO A 60 26.70 -5.43 2.17
C PRO A 60 25.74 -4.24 2.16
N ALA A 61 25.79 -3.39 1.13
CA ALA A 61 24.89 -2.25 1.03
C ALA A 61 23.45 -2.71 0.78
N HIS A 62 23.26 -3.73 -0.06
CA HIS A 62 21.97 -4.33 -0.32
C HIS A 62 21.43 -5.09 0.91
N GLN A 63 22.29 -5.74 1.70
CA GLN A 63 21.89 -6.36 2.96
C GLN A 63 21.41 -5.32 3.97
N TRP A 64 22.18 -4.24 4.14
CA TRP A 64 21.80 -3.13 5.00
C TRP A 64 20.46 -2.52 4.59
N LEU A 65 20.24 -2.26 3.30
CA LEU A 65 18.99 -1.69 2.82
C LEU A 65 17.80 -2.62 3.06
N ARG A 66 17.95 -3.92 2.79
CA ARG A 66 16.88 -4.91 3.06
C ARG A 66 16.52 -4.97 4.53
N ALA A 67 17.52 -4.99 5.42
CA ALA A 67 17.30 -4.96 6.86
C ALA A 67 16.58 -3.67 7.29
N HIS A 68 17.07 -2.51 6.82
CA HIS A 68 16.48 -1.22 7.14
C HIS A 68 15.01 -1.11 6.70
N VAL A 69 14.68 -1.58 5.50
CA VAL A 69 13.28 -1.62 5.01
C VAL A 69 12.44 -2.56 5.86
N ALA A 70 12.93 -3.77 6.18
CA ALA A 70 12.20 -4.73 7.01
C ALA A 70 11.86 -4.17 8.40
N ASP A 71 12.79 -3.43 9.01
CA ASP A 71 12.62 -2.83 10.34
C ASP A 71 11.67 -1.61 10.35
N SER A 72 11.33 -1.07 9.18
CA SER A 72 10.51 0.14 9.02
C SER A 72 9.01 -0.12 8.78
N VAL A 73 8.59 -1.39 8.73
CA VAL A 73 7.24 -1.82 8.30
C VAL A 73 6.24 -1.92 9.44
#